data_AF-A0A9W6RU94-F1
#
_entry.id   AF-A0A9W6RU94-F1
#
_cell.length_a   1.000
_cell.length_b   1.000
_cell.length_c   1.000
_cell.angle_alpha   90.00
_cell.angle_beta   90.00
_cell.angle_gamma   90.00
#
_symmetry.space_group_name_H-M   'P 1'
#
loop_
_entity.id
_entity.type
_entity.pdbx_description
1 polymer ?
#
loop_
_entity_poly.entity_id
_entity_poly.type
_entity_poly.pdbx_seq_one_letter_code
_entity_poly.pdbx_strand_id
1 'polypeptide(L)'
;MCRDRAPDPTWAVLVGGPAGETGRPSIGTLLVSRVQGGVEEASHIVIGYRSGEEVPSPGLLRGLADDLARGFSLTSLFVQWGAGPADVTALPHWVGVPGPVGMAVGPGGLQATGLDRALSAPMVTAHRIGGDHAPSVWFDIGDGVSPEGFSNFERLTAHLGVPAQVGGSG
;
A
#
# COMPACT_ATOMS: atom_id res chain seq x y z
N MET A 1 -9.23 27.14 -16.25
CA MET A 1 -10.27 26.14 -16.56
C MET A 1 -9.55 24.87 -17.03
N CYS A 2 -9.13 24.02 -16.08
CA CYS A 2 -8.38 22.78 -16.36
C CYS A 2 -9.22 21.51 -16.10
N ARG A 3 -10.48 21.69 -15.67
CA ARG A 3 -11.39 20.61 -15.27
C ARG A 3 -11.81 19.71 -16.45
N ASP A 4 -11.88 20.25 -17.66
CA ASP A 4 -12.29 19.52 -18.87
C ASP A 4 -11.12 18.84 -19.60
N ARG A 5 -9.89 18.95 -19.06
CA ARG A 5 -8.70 18.24 -19.58
C ARG A 5 -8.35 16.99 -18.78
N ALA A 6 -9.01 16.75 -17.64
CA ALA A 6 -8.78 15.53 -16.87
C ALA A 6 -9.42 14.34 -17.61
N PRO A 7 -8.75 13.18 -17.69
CA PRO A 7 -9.28 12.01 -18.38
C PRO A 7 -10.57 11.51 -17.73
N ASP A 8 -11.40 10.82 -18.52
CA ASP A 8 -12.48 10.02 -17.97
C ASP A 8 -11.91 8.89 -17.10
N PRO A 9 -12.70 8.32 -16.18
CA PRO A 9 -12.23 7.24 -15.33
C PRO A 9 -11.55 6.15 -16.17
N THR A 10 -10.29 5.90 -15.88
CA THR A 10 -9.44 5.01 -16.67
C THR A 10 -9.00 3.86 -15.80
N TRP A 11 -9.21 2.65 -16.30
CA TRP A 11 -8.68 1.44 -15.69
C TRP A 11 -7.62 0.85 -16.62
N ALA A 12 -6.39 0.76 -16.12
CA ALA A 12 -5.27 0.15 -16.81
C ALA A 12 -4.81 -1.12 -16.08
N VAL A 13 -4.29 -2.08 -16.86
CA VAL A 13 -3.60 -3.27 -16.35
C VAL A 13 -2.12 -3.14 -16.71
N LEU A 14 -1.26 -3.33 -15.72
CA LEU A 14 0.19 -3.39 -15.88
C LEU A 14 0.62 -4.85 -15.84
N VAL A 15 1.44 -5.27 -16.80
CA VAL A 15 2.07 -6.59 -16.80
C VAL A 15 3.57 -6.38 -16.88
N GLY A 16 4.27 -6.71 -15.80
CA GLY A 16 5.72 -6.62 -15.70
C GLY A 16 6.37 -7.98 -15.81
N GLY A 17 7.46 -8.03 -16.58
CA GLY A 17 8.31 -9.21 -16.76
C GLY A 17 7.76 -10.26 -17.75
N PRO A 18 8.30 -10.31 -18.97
CA PRO A 18 8.30 -11.49 -19.85
C PRO A 18 9.72 -12.08 -20.08
N ALA A 19 9.81 -13.34 -20.52
CA ALA A 19 11.02 -14.18 -20.55
C ALA A 19 12.25 -13.55 -21.24
N GLY A 20 13.32 -13.30 -20.47
CA GLY A 20 14.64 -12.94 -21.00
C GLY A 20 15.44 -11.97 -20.13
N GLU A 21 14.78 -11.18 -19.28
CA GLU A 21 15.43 -10.15 -18.47
C GLU A 21 15.19 -10.33 -16.96
N THR A 22 16.06 -9.72 -16.16
CA THR A 22 16.21 -9.84 -14.70
C THR A 22 15.02 -9.33 -13.86
N GLY A 23 13.90 -8.95 -14.50
CA GLY A 23 12.69 -8.49 -13.83
C GLY A 23 11.87 -9.64 -13.23
N ARG A 24 11.25 -9.40 -12.06
CA ARG A 24 10.32 -10.35 -11.45
C ARG A 24 8.96 -10.29 -12.17
N PRO A 25 8.25 -11.43 -12.33
CA PRO A 25 6.86 -11.41 -12.78
C PRO A 25 6.03 -10.50 -11.87
N SER A 26 5.28 -9.59 -12.48
CA SER A 26 4.39 -8.70 -11.76
C SER A 26 3.15 -8.38 -12.56
N ILE A 27 2.07 -8.14 -11.85
CA ILE A 27 0.82 -7.68 -12.43
C ILE A 27 0.28 -6.58 -11.55
N GLY A 28 -0.38 -5.60 -12.14
CA GLY A 28 -1.05 -4.57 -11.37
C GLY A 28 -2.22 -3.97 -12.09
N THR A 29 -3.01 -3.24 -11.33
CA THR A 29 -4.10 -2.41 -11.82
C THR A 29 -3.88 -0.97 -11.39
N LEU A 30 -4.24 -0.04 -12.26
CA LEU A 30 -4.31 1.39 -11.96
C LEU A 30 -5.73 1.85 -12.27
N LEU A 31 -6.41 2.37 -11.26
CA LEU A 31 -7.68 3.08 -11.41
C LEU A 31 -7.43 4.57 -11.23
N VAL A 32 -7.72 5.34 -12.27
CA VAL A 32 -7.71 6.79 -12.26
C VAL A 32 -9.15 7.27 -12.21
N SER A 33 -9.53 8.01 -11.17
CA SER A 33 -10.90 8.49 -10.93
C SER A 33 -10.94 10.00 -10.73
N ARG A 34 -12.06 10.63 -11.10
CA ARG A 34 -12.29 12.05 -10.81
C ARG A 34 -12.92 12.21 -9.43
N VAL A 35 -12.37 13.11 -8.63
CA VAL A 35 -12.91 13.51 -7.33
C VAL A 35 -13.06 15.01 -7.27
N GLN A 36 -13.82 15.54 -6.29
CA GLN A 36 -14.04 17.00 -6.19
C GLN A 36 -12.72 17.79 -6.09
N GLY A 37 -11.69 17.21 -5.49
CA GLY A 37 -10.36 17.79 -5.33
C GLY A 37 -9.41 17.61 -6.52
N GLY A 38 -9.78 16.89 -7.58
CA GLY A 38 -8.91 16.61 -8.72
C GLY A 38 -9.02 15.17 -9.22
N VAL A 39 -7.89 14.48 -9.25
CA VAL A 39 -7.78 13.08 -9.68
C VAL A 39 -7.28 12.24 -8.51
N GLU A 40 -7.87 11.07 -8.34
CA GLU A 40 -7.41 10.04 -7.41
C GLU A 40 -6.88 8.85 -8.21
N GLU A 41 -5.73 8.34 -7.81
CA GLU A 41 -5.09 7.17 -8.40
C GLU A 41 -5.00 6.07 -7.35
N ALA A 42 -5.58 4.91 -7.65
CA ALA A 42 -5.46 3.71 -6.85
C ALA A 42 -4.69 2.65 -7.65
N SER A 43 -3.49 2.32 -7.17
CA SER A 43 -2.64 1.30 -7.77
C SER A 43 -2.60 0.07 -6.87
N HIS A 44 -2.80 -1.12 -7.44
CA HIS A 44 -2.55 -2.39 -6.77
C HIS A 44 -1.53 -3.15 -7.60
N ILE A 45 -0.39 -3.51 -7.01
CA ILE A 45 0.69 -4.23 -7.69
C ILE A 45 1.00 -5.49 -6.90
N VAL A 46 1.05 -6.61 -7.60
CA VAL A 46 1.48 -7.91 -7.09
C VAL A 46 2.81 -8.27 -7.75
N ILE A 47 3.78 -8.64 -6.94
CA ILE A 47 5.13 -9.05 -7.39
C ILE A 47 5.35 -10.49 -6.95
N GLY A 48 5.66 -11.36 -7.89
CA GLY A 48 5.95 -12.77 -7.62
C GLY A 48 7.37 -12.97 -7.11
N TYR A 49 7.49 -13.71 -6.01
CA TYR A 49 8.76 -14.18 -5.45
C TYR A 49 8.79 -15.71 -5.53
N ARG A 50 9.88 -16.27 -6.04
CA ARG A 50 10.06 -17.73 -6.10
C ARG A 50 10.45 -18.28 -4.73
N SER A 51 10.20 -19.57 -4.53
CA SER A 51 10.64 -20.26 -3.33
C SER A 51 12.16 -20.14 -3.16
N GLY A 52 12.60 -19.73 -1.97
CA GLY A 52 14.02 -19.50 -1.66
C GLY A 52 14.55 -18.13 -2.09
N GLU A 53 13.76 -17.31 -2.81
CA GLU A 53 14.11 -15.90 -3.01
C GLU A 53 13.83 -15.09 -1.74
N GLU A 54 14.73 -14.17 -1.44
CA GLU A 54 14.55 -13.24 -0.34
C GLU A 54 13.46 -12.22 -0.71
N VAL A 55 12.42 -12.15 0.11
CA VAL A 55 11.40 -11.10 0.03
C VAL A 55 11.95 -9.79 0.62
N PRO A 56 11.51 -8.62 0.12
CA PRO A 56 11.86 -7.32 0.65
C PRO A 56 11.80 -7.27 2.18
N SER A 57 12.91 -6.86 2.78
CA SER A 57 12.94 -6.63 4.22
C SER A 57 11.98 -5.49 4.60
N PRO A 58 11.42 -5.48 5.82
CA PRO A 58 10.58 -4.39 6.30
C PRO A 58 11.26 -3.01 6.17
N GLY A 59 12.59 -2.96 6.35
CA GLY A 59 13.37 -1.73 6.16
C GLY A 59 13.39 -1.23 4.72
N LEU A 60 13.46 -2.13 3.74
CA LEU A 60 13.39 -1.77 2.33
C LEU A 60 11.98 -1.26 1.95
N LEU A 61 10.93 -1.91 2.47
CA LEU A 61 9.54 -1.47 2.26
C LEU A 61 9.29 -0.08 2.84
N ARG A 62 9.82 0.21 4.04
CA ARG A 62 9.76 1.56 4.62
C ARG A 62 10.51 2.59 3.77
N GLY A 63 11.68 2.23 3.23
CA GLY A 63 12.44 3.09 2.31
C GLY A 63 11.63 3.43 1.05
N LEU A 64 11.01 2.42 0.43
CA LEU A 64 10.10 2.62 -0.70
C LEU A 64 8.93 3.55 -0.34
N ALA A 65 8.33 3.37 0.84
CA ALA A 65 7.26 4.25 1.30
C ALA A 65 7.73 5.70 1.48
N ASP A 66 8.94 5.92 1.99
CA ASP A 66 9.55 7.24 2.13
C ASP A 66 9.79 7.89 0.76
N ASP A 67 10.35 7.14 -0.19
CA ASP A 67 10.57 7.61 -1.56
C ASP A 67 9.23 8.01 -2.23
N LEU A 68 8.19 7.19 -2.08
CA LEU A 68 6.85 7.50 -2.59
C LEU A 68 6.25 8.74 -1.91
N ALA A 69 6.40 8.87 -0.60
CA ALA A 69 5.89 10.03 0.15
C ALA A 69 6.64 11.33 -0.16
N ARG A 70 7.91 11.26 -0.59
CA ARG A 70 8.70 12.41 -1.05
C ARG A 70 8.43 12.77 -2.50
N GLY A 71 8.26 11.77 -3.35
CA GLY A 71 8.08 11.95 -4.80
C GLY A 71 6.65 12.30 -5.19
N PHE A 72 5.66 11.88 -4.40
CA PHE A 72 4.23 11.98 -4.73
C PHE A 72 3.40 12.45 -3.53
N SER A 73 2.20 12.95 -3.80
CA SER A 73 1.19 13.20 -2.77
C SER A 73 0.55 11.88 -2.32
N LEU A 74 1.32 11.07 -1.59
CA LEU A 74 0.88 9.77 -1.10
C LEU A 74 -0.33 9.94 -0.16
N THR A 75 -1.44 9.26 -0.45
CA THR A 75 -2.61 9.21 0.45
C THR A 75 -2.43 8.08 1.46
N SER A 76 -2.16 6.87 0.95
CA SER A 76 -1.83 5.70 1.74
C SER A 76 -1.06 4.69 0.90
N LEU A 77 -0.34 3.80 1.56
CA LEU A 77 0.24 2.60 0.99
C LEU A 77 -0.06 1.45 1.93
N PHE A 78 -0.46 0.29 1.43
CA PHE A 78 -0.63 -0.90 2.24
C PHE A 78 0.13 -2.06 1.60
N VAL A 79 0.95 -2.74 2.40
CA VAL A 79 1.79 -3.84 1.94
C VAL A 79 1.38 -5.11 2.66
N GLN A 80 1.20 -6.17 1.88
CA GLN A 80 0.84 -7.50 2.36
C GLN A 80 1.75 -8.56 1.75
N TRP A 81 1.97 -9.65 2.47
CA TRP A 81 2.55 -10.88 1.92
C TRP A 81 1.50 -11.96 1.84
N GLY A 82 1.50 -12.76 0.79
CA GLY A 82 0.59 -13.89 0.63
C GLY A 82 1.24 -15.02 -0.13
N ALA A 83 0.76 -16.23 0.10
CA ALA A 83 1.15 -17.37 -0.71
C ALA A 83 0.45 -17.31 -2.08
N GLY A 84 1.18 -17.67 -3.12
CA GLY A 84 0.67 -17.71 -4.48
C GLY A 84 1.75 -18.10 -5.49
N PRO A 85 1.40 -18.32 -6.76
CA PRO A 85 2.37 -18.58 -7.81
C PRO A 85 3.31 -17.39 -8.01
N ALA A 86 4.62 -17.69 -8.12
CA ALA A 86 5.64 -16.68 -8.39
C ALA A 86 5.53 -16.06 -9.79
N ASP A 87 4.75 -16.65 -10.68
CA ASP A 87 4.42 -16.08 -11.99
C ASP A 87 3.16 -15.20 -11.97
N VAL A 88 2.67 -14.87 -10.76
CA VAL A 88 1.48 -14.04 -10.48
C VAL A 88 0.18 -14.52 -11.12
N THR A 89 0.12 -15.79 -11.54
CA THR A 89 -1.12 -16.41 -12.01
C THR A 89 -2.06 -16.78 -10.87
N ALA A 90 -3.35 -16.89 -11.16
CA ALA A 90 -4.34 -17.33 -10.19
C ALA A 90 -4.44 -18.86 -10.16
N LEU A 91 -4.47 -19.45 -8.97
CA LEU A 91 -4.70 -20.89 -8.81
C LEU A 91 -6.20 -21.22 -8.69
N PRO A 92 -6.63 -22.39 -9.16
CA PRO A 92 -8.03 -22.84 -9.05
C PRO A 92 -8.41 -23.33 -7.65
N HIS A 93 -7.61 -23.01 -6.62
CA HIS A 93 -7.86 -23.36 -5.24
C HIS A 93 -7.36 -22.26 -4.31
N TRP A 94 -7.88 -22.28 -3.08
CA TRP A 94 -7.52 -21.32 -2.04
C TRP A 94 -6.07 -21.46 -1.60
N VAL A 95 -5.36 -20.33 -1.53
CA VAL A 95 -3.94 -20.27 -1.11
C VAL A 95 -3.70 -19.45 0.16
N GLY A 96 -4.76 -18.99 0.82
CA GLY A 96 -4.67 -18.16 2.02
C GLY A 96 -4.99 -16.68 1.77
N VAL A 97 -5.11 -15.92 2.86
CA VAL A 97 -5.26 -14.46 2.82
C VAL A 97 -3.88 -13.81 2.92
N PRO A 98 -3.54 -12.81 2.10
CA PRO A 98 -2.34 -12.03 2.30
C PRO A 98 -2.35 -11.30 3.65
N GLY A 99 -1.35 -11.55 4.50
CA GLY A 99 -1.21 -10.92 5.80
C GLY A 99 -0.61 -9.50 5.71
N PRO A 100 -0.97 -8.59 6.64
CA PRO A 100 -0.40 -7.23 6.68
C PRO A 100 1.09 -7.23 7.05
N VAL A 101 1.84 -6.34 6.39
CA VAL A 101 3.27 -6.10 6.65
C VAL A 101 3.47 -4.68 7.17
N GLY A 102 2.92 -3.71 6.45
CA GLY A 102 3.01 -2.32 6.88
C GLY A 102 2.08 -1.40 6.10
N MET A 103 1.93 -0.20 6.62
CA MET A 103 1.03 0.81 6.08
C MET A 103 1.69 2.18 6.13
N ALA A 104 1.63 2.94 5.04
CA ALA A 104 1.89 4.36 5.05
C ALA A 104 0.57 5.14 5.12
N VAL A 105 0.56 6.22 5.90
CA VAL A 105 -0.52 7.22 5.91
C VAL A 105 0.07 8.58 5.56
N GLY A 106 -0.50 9.17 4.52
CA GLY A 106 -0.11 10.47 3.99
C GLY A 106 -0.57 11.65 4.83
N PRO A 107 -0.19 12.88 4.44
CA PRO A 107 -0.51 14.09 5.19
C PRO A 107 -2.02 14.30 5.35
N GLY A 108 -2.80 13.97 4.32
CA GLY A 108 -4.26 14.08 4.34
C GLY A 108 -4.91 13.16 5.38
N GLY A 109 -4.44 11.91 5.50
CA GLY A 109 -4.93 10.97 6.52
C GLY A 109 -4.53 11.37 7.94
N LEU A 110 -3.44 12.12 8.10
CA LEU A 110 -2.97 12.61 9.40
C LEU A 110 -3.68 13.88 9.88
N GLN A 111 -4.45 14.57 9.03
CA GLN A 111 -5.16 15.81 9.41
C GLN A 111 -6.13 15.60 10.59
N ALA A 112 -6.84 14.47 10.62
CA ALA A 112 -7.82 14.17 11.65
C ALA A 112 -7.18 13.64 12.95
N THR A 113 -6.14 12.81 12.83
CA THR A 113 -5.48 12.17 13.98
C THR A 113 -4.43 13.07 14.63
N GLY A 114 -3.72 13.87 13.84
CA GLY A 114 -2.50 14.56 14.23
C GLY A 114 -1.25 13.67 14.16
N LEU A 115 -0.11 14.26 13.78
CA LEU A 115 1.16 13.55 13.61
C LEU A 115 1.65 12.89 14.89
N ASP A 116 1.63 13.61 16.03
CA ASP A 116 2.15 13.10 17.31
C ASP A 116 1.34 11.90 17.81
N ARG A 117 0.01 11.96 17.66
CA ARG A 117 -0.88 10.85 18.02
C ARG A 117 -0.64 9.64 17.14
N ALA A 118 -0.44 9.84 15.83
CA ALA A 118 -0.12 8.77 14.90
C ALA A 118 1.23 8.11 15.25
N LEU A 119 2.27 8.90 15.52
CA LEU A 119 3.58 8.38 15.94
C LEU A 119 3.54 7.67 17.30
N SER A 120 2.56 7.98 18.14
CA SER A 120 2.38 7.37 19.47
C SER A 120 1.47 6.14 19.45
N ALA A 121 1.23 5.51 18.29
CA ALA A 121 0.41 4.31 18.18
C ALA A 121 1.00 3.16 19.02
N PRO A 122 0.30 2.64 20.04
CA PRO A 122 0.91 1.75 21.04
C PRO A 122 1.08 0.29 20.57
N MET A 123 0.44 -0.11 19.48
CA MET A 123 0.40 -1.51 18.99
C MET A 123 1.42 -1.81 17.89
N VAL A 124 2.07 -0.79 17.33
CA VAL A 124 2.99 -0.91 16.19
C VAL A 124 4.14 0.09 16.33
N THR A 125 5.25 -0.17 15.65
CA THR A 125 6.30 0.84 15.52
C THR A 125 5.93 1.80 14.39
N ALA A 126 5.88 3.09 14.71
CA ALA A 126 5.60 4.15 13.75
C ALA A 126 6.87 4.92 13.40
N HIS A 127 7.06 5.23 12.12
CA HIS A 127 8.21 5.95 11.59
C HIS A 127 7.73 7.15 10.79
N ARG A 128 8.25 8.33 11.08
CA ARG A 128 8.01 9.50 10.24
C ARG A 128 8.72 9.30 8.89
N ILE A 129 7.99 9.51 7.81
CA ILE A 129 8.48 9.47 6.43
C ILE A 129 8.02 10.73 5.67
N GLY A 130 8.50 10.93 4.46
CA GLY A 130 8.16 12.07 3.61
C GLY A 130 8.96 13.33 3.94
N GLY A 131 8.63 14.42 3.24
CA GLY A 131 9.24 15.73 3.43
C GLY A 131 8.69 16.47 4.66
N ASP A 132 9.42 17.49 5.13
CA ASP A 132 9.01 18.27 6.31
C ASP A 132 7.68 19.02 6.14
N HIS A 133 7.37 19.44 4.91
CA HIS A 133 6.14 20.17 4.58
C HIS A 133 4.95 19.26 4.26
N ALA A 134 5.17 17.95 4.16
CA ALA A 134 4.16 16.95 3.86
C ALA A 134 4.46 15.67 4.67
N PRO A 135 4.42 15.74 6.01
CA PRO A 135 4.78 14.62 6.86
C PRO A 135 3.80 13.47 6.64
N SER A 136 4.36 12.27 6.55
CA SER A 136 3.64 11.00 6.46
C SER A 136 4.16 10.04 7.53
N VAL A 137 3.46 8.95 7.79
CA VAL A 137 3.88 7.95 8.78
C VAL A 137 3.81 6.55 8.19
N TRP A 138 4.90 5.79 8.32
CA TRP A 138 4.94 4.36 8.07
C TRP A 138 4.73 3.59 9.37
N PHE A 139 3.91 2.54 9.34
CA PHE A 139 3.64 1.65 10.46
C PHE A 139 4.12 0.24 10.13
N ASP A 140 4.96 -0.33 10.98
CA ASP A 140 5.32 -1.75 10.93
C ASP A 140 4.20 -2.56 11.59
N ILE A 141 3.35 -3.20 10.78
CA ILE A 141 2.10 -3.85 11.26
C ILE A 141 2.32 -5.31 11.62
N GLY A 142 3.08 -6.03 10.80
CA GLY A 142 3.24 -7.47 10.92
C GLY A 142 4.31 -8.03 10.00
N ASP A 143 4.38 -9.36 9.95
CA ASP A 143 5.32 -10.14 9.14
C ASP A 143 4.67 -10.71 7.87
N GLY A 144 3.38 -10.41 7.65
CA GLY A 144 2.60 -10.88 6.51
C GLY A 144 2.13 -12.34 6.59
N VAL A 145 2.40 -13.05 7.68
CA VAL A 145 1.99 -14.45 7.87
C VAL A 145 1.26 -14.68 9.20
N SER A 146 1.57 -13.88 10.22
CA SER A 146 0.99 -14.00 11.55
C SER A 146 -0.44 -13.43 11.61
N PRO A 147 -1.36 -14.07 12.36
CA PRO A 147 -2.68 -13.52 12.63
C PRO A 147 -2.63 -12.18 13.38
N GLU A 148 -1.58 -11.93 14.16
CA GLU A 148 -1.40 -10.70 14.92
C GLU A 148 -1.34 -9.45 14.03
N GLY A 149 -0.82 -9.59 12.79
CA GLY A 149 -0.81 -8.49 11.82
C GLY A 149 -2.21 -7.94 11.52
N PHE A 150 -3.23 -8.80 11.43
CA PHE A 150 -4.61 -8.36 11.23
C PHE A 150 -5.15 -7.62 12.46
N SER A 151 -4.94 -8.17 13.65
CA SER A 151 -5.33 -7.51 14.92
C SER A 151 -4.63 -6.16 15.11
N ASN A 152 -3.38 -6.03 14.68
CA ASN A 152 -2.64 -4.76 14.72
C ASN A 152 -3.20 -3.75 13.72
N PHE A 153 -3.52 -4.19 12.50
CA PHE A 153 -4.15 -3.35 11.49
C PHE A 153 -5.52 -2.82 11.92
N GLU A 154 -6.37 -3.66 12.48
CA GLU A 154 -7.69 -3.25 13.00
C GLU A 154 -7.55 -2.23 14.13
N ARG A 155 -6.65 -2.48 15.09
CA ARG A 155 -6.39 -1.54 16.20
C ARG A 155 -5.78 -0.23 15.71
N LEU A 156 -4.92 -0.29 14.71
CA LEU A 156 -4.28 0.89 14.12
C LEU A 156 -5.31 1.76 13.39
N THR A 157 -6.11 1.18 12.49
CA THR A 157 -7.16 1.93 11.75
C THR A 157 -8.15 2.59 12.71
N ALA A 158 -8.55 1.88 13.77
CA ALA A 158 -9.35 2.44 14.85
C ALA A 158 -8.64 3.58 15.61
N HIS A 159 -7.35 3.45 15.93
CA HIS A 159 -6.56 4.49 16.62
C HIS A 159 -6.43 5.78 15.79
N LEU A 160 -6.26 5.61 14.48
CA LEU A 160 -6.18 6.71 13.52
C LEU A 160 -7.55 7.36 13.26
N GLY A 161 -8.66 6.67 13.58
CA GLY A 161 -10.00 7.15 13.23
C GLY A 161 -10.28 7.07 11.73
N VAL A 162 -9.52 6.27 11.01
CA VAL A 162 -9.74 5.97 9.59
C VAL A 162 -10.60 4.71 9.53
N PRO A 163 -11.81 4.73 8.95
CA PRO A 163 -12.56 3.51 8.75
C PRO A 163 -11.73 2.58 7.85
N ALA A 164 -11.63 1.29 8.21
CA ALA A 164 -11.00 0.28 7.36
C ALA A 164 -11.77 0.22 6.04
N GLN A 165 -11.32 0.96 5.02
CA GLN A 165 -11.87 0.87 3.68
C GLN A 165 -11.33 -0.41 3.04
N VAL A 166 -12.00 -1.53 3.32
CA VAL A 166 -11.91 -2.75 2.51
C VAL A 166 -12.77 -2.49 1.28
N GLY A 167 -12.16 -2.57 0.10
CA GLY A 167 -12.76 -2.22 -1.20
C GLY A 167 -14.23 -2.65 -1.32
N GLY A 168 -15.12 -1.66 -1.26
CA GLY A 168 -16.53 -1.80 -1.58
C GLY A 168 -16.81 -1.01 -2.85
N SER A 169 -16.89 -1.71 -3.99
CA SER A 169 -17.47 -1.14 -5.20
C SER A 169 -18.97 -0.96 -4.98
N GLY A 170 -19.44 0.28 -5.08
CA GLY A 170 -20.84 0.58 -5.38
C GLY A 170 -21.15 0.40 -6.86
#